data_AF-A0A318BGN9-F1
#
_entry.id   AF-A0A318BGN9-F1
#
_cell.length_a   1.000
_cell.length_b   1.000
_cell.length_c   1.000
_cell.angle_alpha   90.00
_cell.angle_beta   90.00
_cell.angle_gamma   90.00
#
_symmetry.space_group_name_H-M   'P 1'
#
loop_
_entity.id
_entity.type
_entity.pdbx_description
1 polymer ?
#
loop_
_entity_poly.entity_id
_entity_poly.type
_entity_poly.pdbx_seq_one_letter_code
_entity_poly.pdbx_strand_id
1 'polypeptide(L)'
;MKSSILAIALAAAAGVAQAAPVEVRVSGVSSAKGQIVVSACDKATFLKTCPYNVKVPAASGAVTAKIANLPPGQWAFLAFHDEDGDGVMKKTALG
;
A
#
# COMPACT_ATOMS: atom_id res chain seq x y z
N MET A 1 -39.09 -44.03 8.26
CA MET A 1 -37.62 -44.11 8.11
C MET A 1 -37.15 -42.72 7.70
N LYS A 2 -36.66 -41.96 8.67
CA LYS A 2 -36.53 -40.50 8.60
C LYS A 2 -35.11 -40.12 8.19
N SER A 3 -35.05 -39.18 7.27
CA SER A 3 -33.90 -38.49 6.67
C SER A 3 -32.68 -38.36 7.57
N SER A 4 -31.56 -38.94 7.13
CA SER A 4 -30.21 -38.61 7.64
C SER A 4 -29.20 -38.65 6.49
N ILE A 5 -29.46 -37.90 5.42
CA ILE A 5 -28.46 -37.60 4.38
C ILE A 5 -28.62 -36.10 4.10
N LEU A 6 -27.51 -35.37 3.94
CA LEU A 6 -27.36 -33.90 3.79
C LEU A 6 -27.20 -33.11 5.10
N ALA A 7 -26.02 -33.17 5.74
CA ALA A 7 -25.60 -32.09 6.64
C ALA A 7 -24.09 -31.74 6.61
N ILE A 8 -23.27 -32.35 5.75
CA ILE A 8 -21.79 -32.20 5.85
C ILE A 8 -21.16 -31.39 4.70
N ALA A 9 -21.89 -31.05 3.63
CA ALA A 9 -21.28 -30.42 2.45
C ALA A 9 -21.20 -28.87 2.47
N LEU A 10 -21.71 -28.17 3.49
CA LEU A 10 -21.87 -26.70 3.44
C LEU A 10 -20.72 -25.88 4.06
N ALA A 11 -19.65 -26.49 4.56
CA ALA A 11 -18.59 -25.76 5.27
C ALA A 11 -17.42 -25.26 4.38
N ALA A 12 -17.38 -25.60 3.09
CA ALA A 12 -16.21 -25.32 2.23
C ALA A 12 -16.28 -24.01 1.42
N ALA A 13 -17.33 -23.19 1.59
CA ALA A 13 -17.50 -21.93 0.85
C ALA A 13 -17.12 -20.67 1.64
N ALA A 14 -16.33 -20.79 2.71
CA ALA A 14 -15.68 -19.64 3.31
C ALA A 14 -14.59 -19.14 2.34
N GLY A 15 -14.99 -18.27 1.41
CA GLY A 15 -14.06 -17.62 0.49
C GLY A 15 -12.96 -16.93 1.30
N VAL A 16 -11.71 -17.19 0.94
CA VAL A 16 -10.57 -16.43 1.47
C VAL A 16 -10.80 -14.95 1.17
N ALA A 17 -11.12 -14.17 2.19
CA ALA A 17 -11.19 -12.72 2.08
C ALA A 17 -9.76 -12.20 1.86
N GLN A 18 -9.32 -12.16 0.60
CA GLN A 18 -8.07 -11.51 0.24
C GLN A 18 -8.26 -10.00 0.36
N ALA A 19 -7.44 -9.36 1.18
CA ALA A 19 -7.41 -7.91 1.28
C ALA A 19 -7.09 -7.34 -0.10
N ALA A 20 -8.03 -6.57 -0.66
CA ALA A 20 -7.79 -5.84 -1.89
C ALA A 20 -6.60 -4.88 -1.67
N PRO A 21 -5.72 -4.71 -2.68
CA PRO A 21 -4.61 -3.79 -2.55
C PRO A 21 -5.14 -2.36 -2.41
N VAL A 22 -4.45 -1.55 -1.61
CA VAL A 22 -4.66 -0.10 -1.59
C VAL A 22 -3.87 0.49 -2.75
N GLU A 23 -4.57 1.18 -3.66
CA GLU A 23 -3.93 1.91 -4.75
C GLU A 23 -3.75 3.38 -4.37
N VAL A 24 -2.51 3.86 -4.43
CA VAL A 24 -2.15 5.27 -4.17
C VAL A 24 -1.74 5.89 -5.50
N ARG A 25 -2.59 6.78 -6.02
CA ARG A 25 -2.29 7.56 -7.23
C ARG A 25 -1.57 8.85 -6.83
N VAL A 26 -0.34 9.00 -7.30
CA VAL A 26 0.47 10.21 -7.10
C VAL A 26 0.46 11.01 -8.39
N SER A 27 -0.18 12.17 -8.37
CA SER A 27 -0.23 13.12 -9.49
C SER A 27 0.80 14.24 -9.32
N GLY A 28 1.09 14.96 -10.41
CA GLY A 28 2.03 16.07 -10.39
C GLY A 28 3.49 15.62 -10.33
N VAL A 29 3.79 14.39 -10.75
CA VAL A 29 5.18 13.90 -10.83
C VAL A 29 5.93 14.72 -11.88
N SER A 30 6.99 15.40 -11.44
CA SER A 30 7.69 16.43 -12.22
C SER A 30 8.47 15.85 -13.41
N SER A 31 9.00 14.64 -13.26
CA SER A 31 9.89 14.00 -14.22
C SER A 31 9.80 12.48 -14.17
N ALA A 32 10.30 11.79 -15.21
CA ALA A 32 10.45 10.33 -15.21
C ALA A 32 11.74 9.84 -14.54
N LYS A 33 12.49 10.74 -13.88
CA LYS A 33 13.78 10.40 -13.26
C LYS A 33 13.55 9.71 -11.92
N GLY A 34 14.28 8.64 -11.65
CA GLY A 34 14.25 7.96 -10.35
C GLY A 34 12.91 7.26 -10.08
N GLN A 35 12.42 7.37 -8.85
CA GLN A 35 11.28 6.59 -8.37
C GLN A 35 10.34 7.40 -7.49
N ILE A 36 9.07 7.00 -7.46
CA ILE A 36 8.13 7.45 -6.43
C ILE A 36 8.14 6.41 -5.32
N VAL A 37 8.45 6.87 -4.11
CA VAL A 37 8.38 6.08 -2.90
C VAL A 37 7.03 6.34 -2.25
N VAL A 38 6.28 5.28 -1.95
CA VAL A 38 5.03 5.36 -1.19
C VAL A 38 5.11 4.42 0.00
N SER A 39 4.85 4.95 1.19
CA SER A 39 4.91 4.22 2.46
C SER A 39 3.58 4.32 3.19
N ALA A 40 3.18 3.24 3.87
CA ALA A 40 2.00 3.23 4.75
C ALA A 40 2.43 3.04 6.21
N CYS A 41 1.97 3.95 7.05
CA CYS A 41 2.34 4.06 8.45
C CYS A 41 1.09 3.89 9.33
N ASP A 42 1.18 3.07 10.36
CA ASP A 42 0.13 3.03 11.38
C ASP A 42 0.33 4.18 12.39
N LYS A 43 -0.56 4.25 13.39
CA LYS A 43 -0.50 5.27 14.44
C LYS A 43 0.83 5.24 15.23
N ALA A 44 1.42 4.07 15.45
CA ALA A 44 2.66 3.92 16.23
C ALA A 44 3.92 4.28 15.42
N THR A 45 3.85 4.09 14.09
CA THR A 45 4.97 4.33 13.15
C THR A 45 4.86 5.64 12.38
N PHE A 46 3.79 6.43 12.57
CA PHE A 46 3.64 7.73 11.93
C PHE A 46 4.84 8.64 12.24
N LEU A 47 5.42 9.24 11.19
CA LEU A 47 6.66 10.06 11.23
C LEU A 47 7.94 9.31 11.67
N LYS A 48 7.94 7.98 11.66
CA LYS A 48 9.10 7.12 11.88
C LYS A 48 9.33 6.23 10.65
N THR A 49 9.93 5.05 10.84
CA THR A 49 10.02 4.03 9.81
C THR A 49 8.68 3.32 9.65
N CYS A 50 8.07 3.47 8.47
CA CYS A 50 6.80 2.85 8.16
C CYS A 50 7.01 1.39 7.71
N PRO A 51 6.14 0.44 8.13
CA PRO A 51 6.37 -0.99 7.90
C PRO A 51 6.10 -1.42 6.45
N TYR A 52 5.26 -0.68 5.71
CA TYR A 52 4.97 -0.97 4.32
C TYR A 52 5.58 0.11 3.43
N ASN A 53 6.41 -0.30 2.47
CA ASN A 53 7.08 0.59 1.54
C ASN A 53 7.06 -0.03 0.15
N VAL A 54 6.68 0.76 -0.85
CA VAL A 54 6.75 0.40 -2.27
C VAL A 54 7.43 1.51 -3.04
N LYS A 55 8.22 1.10 -4.01
CA LYS A 55 8.91 1.99 -4.94
C LYS A 55 8.41 1.66 -6.34
N VAL A 56 7.97 2.68 -7.07
CA VAL A 56 7.56 2.54 -8.46
C VAL A 56 8.39 3.48 -9.33
N PRO A 57 8.74 3.09 -10.57
CA PRO A 57 9.42 4.00 -11.49
C PRO A 57 8.65 5.30 -11.63
N ALA A 58 9.35 6.44 -11.58
CA ALA A 58 8.71 7.73 -11.79
C ALA A 58 8.28 7.88 -13.25
N ALA A 59 7.13 8.51 -13.47
CA ALA A 59 6.66 8.89 -14.79
C ALA A 59 6.01 10.27 -14.69
N SER A 60 6.36 11.17 -15.62
CA SER A 60 5.81 12.52 -15.66
C SER A 60 4.29 12.51 -15.68
N GLY A 61 3.69 13.42 -14.91
CA GLY A 61 2.24 13.53 -14.78
C GLY A 61 1.69 12.72 -13.61
N ALA A 62 1.68 11.39 -13.70
CA ALA A 62 1.16 10.56 -12.60
C ALA A 62 1.66 9.11 -12.62
N VAL A 63 1.73 8.52 -11.42
CA VAL A 63 1.96 7.08 -11.21
C VAL A 63 0.95 6.52 -10.22
N THR A 64 0.77 5.19 -10.23
CA THR A 64 -0.04 4.49 -9.23
C THR A 64 0.83 3.44 -8.55
N ALA A 65 0.97 3.53 -7.22
CA ALA A 65 1.60 2.51 -6.39
C ALA A 65 0.52 1.60 -5.78
N LYS A 66 0.80 0.30 -5.69
CA LYS A 66 -0.11 -0.68 -5.08
C LYS A 66 0.51 -1.25 -3.81
N ILE A 67 -0.20 -1.11 -2.69
CA ILE A 67 0.22 -1.68 -1.41
C ILE A 67 -0.71 -2.83 -1.07
N ALA A 68 -0.20 -4.05 -1.17
CA ALA A 68 -0.96 -5.27 -0.92
C ALA A 68 -0.97 -5.63 0.58
N ASN A 69 -1.98 -6.39 0.98
CA ASN A 69 -2.07 -7.02 2.30
C ASN A 69 -1.96 -6.02 3.48
N LEU A 70 -2.52 -4.82 3.34
CA LEU A 70 -2.71 -3.90 4.47
C LEU A 70 -3.82 -4.46 5.38
N PRO A 71 -3.53 -4.75 6.65
CA PRO A 71 -4.57 -5.13 7.59
C PRO A 71 -5.62 -4.01 7.76
N PRO A 72 -6.87 -4.36 8.07
CA PRO A 72 -7.88 -3.37 8.43
C PRO A 72 -7.39 -2.47 9.56
N GLY A 73 -7.47 -1.15 9.38
CA GLY A 73 -6.97 -0.20 10.35
C GLY A 73 -6.87 1.21 9.79
N GLN A 74 -6.37 2.11 10.62
CA GLN A 74 -6.11 3.49 10.25
C GLN A 74 -4.66 3.65 9.80
N TRP A 75 -4.48 4.19 8.60
CA TRP A 75 -3.18 4.33 7.95
C TRP A 75 -2.95 5.78 7.51
N ALA A 76 -1.70 6.23 7.58
CA ALA A 76 -1.22 7.44 6.93
C ALA A 76 -0.29 7.04 5.78
N PHE A 77 -0.39 7.74 4.66
CA PHE A 77 0.47 7.50 3.50
C PHE A 77 1.46 8.64 3.32
N LEU A 78 2.74 8.29 3.19
CA LEU A 78 3.81 9.20 2.81
C LEU A 78 4.19 8.90 1.37
N ALA A 79 4.20 9.92 0.49
CA ALA A 79 4.65 9.77 -0.88
C ALA A 79 5.66 10.85 -1.22
N PHE A 80 6.79 10.48 -1.83
CA PHE A 80 7.78 11.44 -2.32
C PHE A 80 8.49 10.96 -3.57
N HIS A 81 8.98 11.94 -4.34
CA HIS A 81 9.77 11.70 -5.54
C HIS A 81 11.25 11.63 -5.15
N ASP A 82 11.81 10.43 -5.25
CA ASP A 82 13.20 10.11 -5.01
C ASP A 82 13.96 10.10 -6.34
N GLU A 83 14.43 11.27 -6.76
CA GLU A 83 15.12 11.44 -8.04
C GLU A 83 16.57 10.93 -8.03
N ASP A 84 17.23 10.88 -6.87
CA ASP A 84 18.62 10.43 -6.73
C ASP A 84 18.74 8.96 -6.28
N GLY A 85 17.65 8.36 -5.81
CA GLY A 85 17.51 6.93 -5.63
C GLY A 85 17.94 6.41 -4.26
N ASP A 86 18.20 7.28 -3.29
CA ASP A 86 18.67 6.87 -1.96
C ASP A 86 17.55 6.46 -1.00
N GLY A 87 16.29 6.66 -1.41
CA GLY A 87 15.11 6.31 -0.62
C GLY A 87 14.86 7.22 0.58
N VAL A 88 15.51 8.38 0.65
CA VAL A 88 15.39 9.33 1.76
C VAL A 88 14.70 10.60 1.28
N MET A 89 13.59 10.95 1.94
CA MET A 89 12.98 12.26 1.75
C MET A 89 13.95 13.35 2.24
N LYS A 90 14.47 14.13 1.31
CA LYS A 90 15.29 15.31 1.61
C LYS A 90 14.43 16.38 2.25
N LYS A 91 15.01 17.06 3.25
CA LYS A 91 14.35 18.11 4.03
C LYS A 91 15.11 19.40 3.87
N THR A 92 14.39 20.50 3.91
CA THR A 92 15.00 21.85 3.96
C THR A 92 15.14 22.29 5.42
N ALA A 93 15.70 23.48 5.65
CA ALA A 93 15.74 24.08 6.99
C ALA A 93 14.34 24.32 7.60
N LEU A 94 13.28 24.32 6.78
CA LEU A 94 11.90 24.50 7.23
C LEU A 94 11.21 23.17 7.59
N GLY A 95 11.90 22.04 7.45
CA GLY A 95 11.29 20.70 7.52
C GLY A 95 11.02 20.12 6.15
#